data_AF-A0A8X6THP8-F1
#
_entry.id   AF-A0A8X6THP8-F1
#
_cell.length_a   1.000
_cell.length_b   1.000
_cell.length_c   1.000
_cell.angle_alpha   90.00
_cell.angle_beta   90.00
_cell.angle_gamma   90.00
#
_symmetry.space_group_name_H-M   'P 1'
#
loop_
_entity.id
_entity.type
_entity.pdbx_description
1 polymer ?
#
loop_
_entity_poly.entity_id
_entity_poly.type
_entity_poly.pdbx_seq_one_letter_code
_entity_poly.pdbx_strand_id
1 'polypeptide(L)'
;MISSRCQQYDRPDQARAYSQFRPDPPKELVEVVIGYLEQEVPDPFGLAVDVGCGTGQSTLALASYFRSVLGCDVSKFQIMEAALCRKATNVQYR
;
A
#
# COMPACT_ATOMS: atom_id res chain seq x y z
N MET A 1 -15.40 25.06 -19.21
CA MET A 1 -14.46 25.20 -18.10
C MET A 1 -14.21 23.82 -17.53
N ILE A 2 -13.06 23.23 -17.84
CA ILE A 2 -12.69 21.92 -17.31
C ILE A 2 -12.41 22.16 -15.82
N SER A 3 -13.26 21.60 -14.95
CA SER A 3 -13.04 21.56 -13.52
C SER A 3 -11.59 21.12 -13.26
N SER A 4 -10.84 21.94 -12.54
CA SER A 4 -9.50 21.62 -12.04
C SER A 4 -9.58 20.27 -11.34
N ARG A 5 -9.09 19.20 -11.99
CA ARG A 5 -9.00 17.90 -11.33
C ARG A 5 -8.13 18.09 -10.10
N CYS A 6 -8.62 17.64 -8.94
CA CYS A 6 -7.80 17.61 -7.74
C CYS A 6 -6.67 16.60 -7.95
N GLN A 7 -5.50 17.07 -8.42
CA GLN A 7 -4.28 16.28 -8.62
C GLN A 7 -3.46 16.20 -7.31
N GLN A 8 -4.15 16.13 -6.17
CA GLN A 8 -3.47 16.02 -4.89
C GLN A 8 -2.80 14.65 -4.82
N TYR A 9 -1.50 14.64 -4.52
CA TYR A 9 -0.61 13.45 -4.48
C TYR A 9 -0.13 12.88 -5.82
N ASP A 10 -0.33 13.57 -6.94
CA ASP A 10 0.14 13.14 -8.26
C ASP A 10 1.40 13.89 -8.74
N ARG A 11 2.40 14.00 -7.86
CA ARG A 11 3.71 14.60 -8.19
C ARG A 11 4.87 13.81 -7.59
N PRO A 12 6.03 13.75 -8.27
CA PRO A 12 7.16 12.92 -7.85
C PRO A 12 7.82 13.42 -6.54
N ASP A 13 7.95 14.72 -6.36
CA ASP A 13 8.50 15.34 -5.15
C ASP A 13 7.59 15.06 -3.94
N GLN A 14 6.28 15.13 -4.13
CA GLN A 14 5.29 14.80 -3.11
C GLN A 14 5.32 13.31 -2.75
N ALA A 15 5.36 12.40 -3.74
CA ALA A 15 5.47 10.97 -3.50
C ALA A 15 6.74 10.64 -2.70
N ARG A 16 7.89 11.18 -3.10
CA ARG A 16 9.15 10.99 -2.40
C ARG A 16 9.12 11.54 -0.97
N ALA A 17 8.64 12.77 -0.79
CA ALA A 17 8.51 13.37 0.54
C ALA A 17 7.55 12.55 1.43
N TYR A 18 6.42 12.13 0.88
CA TYR A 18 5.46 11.29 1.61
C TYR A 18 6.06 9.94 1.99
N SER A 19 6.79 9.28 1.08
CA SER A 19 7.52 8.04 1.34
C SER A 19 8.49 8.16 2.52
N GLN A 20 9.17 9.31 2.62
CA GLN A 20 10.19 9.60 3.63
C GLN A 20 9.62 10.00 4.98
N PHE A 21 8.58 10.84 4.99
CA PHE A 21 8.09 11.46 6.23
C PHE A 21 6.86 10.78 6.80
N ARG A 22 6.11 9.99 6.02
CA ARG A 22 4.99 9.20 6.54
C ARG A 22 5.54 7.98 7.27
N PRO A 23 5.26 7.83 8.58
CA PRO A 23 5.63 6.62 9.31
C PRO A 23 4.97 5.38 8.70
N ASP A 24 5.66 4.25 8.79
CA ASP A 24 5.05 2.96 8.47
C ASP A 24 3.92 2.67 9.48
N PRO A 25 2.86 1.96 9.06
CA PRO A 25 1.81 1.50 9.96
C PRO A 25 2.42 0.75 11.15
N PRO A 26 2.06 1.11 12.40
CA PRO A 26 2.45 0.33 13.57
C PRO A 26 2.00 -1.12 13.43
N LYS A 27 2.82 -2.05 13.92
CA LYS A 27 2.54 -3.49 13.82
C LYS A 27 1.21 -3.84 14.48
N GLU A 28 0.92 -3.20 15.61
CA GLU A 28 -0.29 -3.40 16.40
C GLU A 28 -1.55 -3.05 15.59
N LEU A 29 -1.47 -2.02 14.72
CA LEU A 29 -2.58 -1.66 13.84
C LEU A 29 -2.83 -2.75 12.80
N VAL A 30 -1.77 -3.30 12.21
CA VAL A 30 -1.87 -4.37 11.21
C VAL A 30 -2.42 -5.64 11.87
N GLU A 31 -1.93 -5.98 13.07
CA GLU A 31 -2.40 -7.13 13.85
C GLU A 31 -3.87 -7.06 14.22
N VAL A 32 -4.42 -5.87 14.50
CA VAL A 32 -5.87 -5.70 14.71
C VAL A 32 -6.67 -6.06 13.45
N VAL A 33 -6.21 -5.64 12.26
CA VAL A 33 -6.86 -5.97 10.99
C VAL A 33 -6.77 -7.46 10.69
N ILE A 34 -5.60 -8.05 10.89
CA ILE A 34 -5.37 -9.48 10.68
C ILE A 34 -6.20 -10.31 11.67
N GLY A 35 -6.22 -9.95 12.94
CA GLY A 35 -6.99 -10.67 13.96
C GLY A 35 -8.50 -10.62 13.72
N TYR A 36 -9.01 -9.54 13.11
CA TYR A 36 -10.38 -9.52 12.62
C TYR A 36 -10.58 -10.49 11.45
N LEU A 37 -9.65 -10.51 10.49
CA LEU A 37 -9.73 -11.38 9.33
C LEU A 37 -9.67 -12.87 9.70
N GLU A 38 -8.86 -13.25 10.68
CA GLU A 38 -8.74 -14.63 11.18
C GLU A 38 -10.05 -15.19 11.73
N GLN A 39 -10.98 -14.34 12.18
CA GLN A 39 -12.30 -14.76 12.65
C GLN A 39 -13.25 -15.13 11.51
N GLU A 40 -13.05 -14.53 10.33
CA GLU A 40 -13.96 -14.61 9.19
C GLU A 40 -13.40 -15.46 8.04
N VAL A 41 -12.07 -15.57 7.94
CA VAL A 41 -11.36 -16.20 6.82
C VAL A 41 -10.35 -17.21 7.34
N PRO A 42 -10.42 -18.48 6.93
CA PRO A 42 -9.44 -19.48 7.31
C PRO A 42 -8.09 -19.22 6.64
N ASP A 43 -7.03 -19.39 7.42
CA ASP A 43 -5.66 -19.31 6.95
C ASP A 43 -5.30 -20.53 6.06
N PRO A 44 -4.34 -20.43 5.12
CA PRO A 44 -3.51 -19.25 4.82
C PRO A 44 -4.22 -18.22 3.93
N PHE A 45 -4.05 -16.93 4.23
CA PHE A 45 -4.60 -15.86 3.39
C PHE A 45 -4.02 -15.83 1.96
N GLY A 46 -4.92 -15.76 0.98
CA GLY A 46 -4.59 -15.80 -0.45
C GLY A 46 -4.00 -14.49 -0.99
N LEU A 47 -4.86 -13.59 -1.46
CA LEU A 47 -4.50 -12.30 -2.06
C LEU A 47 -5.06 -11.15 -1.25
N ALA A 48 -4.21 -10.21 -0.86
CA ALA A 48 -4.62 -8.89 -0.38
C ALA A 48 -4.55 -7.86 -1.51
N VAL A 49 -5.54 -6.96 -1.58
CA VAL A 49 -5.52 -5.79 -2.46
C VAL A 49 -5.55 -4.53 -1.61
N ASP A 50 -4.47 -3.76 -1.63
CA ASP A 50 -4.33 -2.49 -0.92
C ASP A 50 -4.70 -1.34 -1.89
N VAL A 51 -5.92 -0.82 -1.75
CA VAL A 51 -6.47 0.21 -2.65
C VAL A 51 -6.15 1.60 -2.12
N GLY A 52 -5.55 2.44 -2.97
CA GLY A 52 -4.99 3.72 -2.55
C GLY A 52 -3.69 3.52 -1.76
N CYS A 53 -2.85 2.57 -2.21
CA CYS A 53 -1.66 2.16 -1.48
C CYS A 53 -0.62 3.28 -1.31
N GLY A 54 -0.71 4.35 -2.11
CA GLY A 54 0.28 5.43 -2.15
C GLY A 54 1.68 4.86 -2.37
N THR A 55 2.63 5.31 -1.56
CA THR A 55 4.02 4.83 -1.57
C THR A 55 4.24 3.44 -0.96
N GLY A 56 3.17 2.70 -0.66
CA GLY A 56 3.20 1.25 -0.39
C GLY A 56 3.53 0.82 1.04
N GLN A 57 3.52 1.73 2.04
CA GLN A 57 3.84 1.37 3.43
C GLN A 57 2.94 0.25 3.96
N SER A 58 1.62 0.39 3.77
CA SER A 58 0.62 -0.60 4.16
C SER A 58 0.76 -1.89 3.35
N THR A 59 1.00 -1.78 2.04
CA THR A 59 1.15 -2.93 1.15
C THR A 59 2.29 -3.85 1.61
N LEU A 60 3.44 -3.27 1.99
CA LEU A 60 4.57 -4.04 2.49
C LEU A 60 4.28 -4.68 3.85
N ALA A 61 3.54 -3.98 4.73
CA ALA A 61 3.17 -4.50 6.03
C ALA A 61 2.24 -5.73 5.94
N LEU A 62 1.44 -5.84 4.87
CA LEU A 62 0.60 -7.01 4.61
C LEU A 62 1.38 -8.21 4.05
N ALA A 63 2.60 -8.00 3.53
CA ALA A 63 3.33 -9.03 2.80
C ALA A 63 3.68 -10.27 3.63
N SER A 64 3.81 -10.14 4.95
CA SER A 64 4.08 -11.27 5.86
C SER A 64 2.85 -12.15 6.14
N TYR A 65 1.64 -11.67 5.82
CA TYR A 65 0.40 -12.36 6.17
C TYR A 65 -0.28 -13.03 4.98
N PHE A 66 -0.03 -12.56 3.76
CA PHE A 66 -0.70 -13.04 2.55
C PHE A 66 0.26 -13.75 1.59
N ARG A 67 -0.24 -14.75 0.86
CA ARG A 67 0.53 -15.39 -0.22
C ARG A 67 0.90 -14.41 -1.33
N SER A 68 0.04 -13.44 -1.62
CA SER A 68 0.35 -12.33 -2.53
C SER A 68 -0.35 -11.04 -2.10
N VAL A 69 0.27 -9.91 -2.42
CA VAL A 69 -0.29 -8.58 -2.16
C VAL A 69 -0.17 -7.73 -3.41
N LEU A 70 -1.27 -7.06 -3.77
CA LEU A 70 -1.35 -6.09 -4.85
C LEU A 70 -1.67 -4.71 -4.29
N GLY A 71 -0.71 -3.79 -4.35
CA GLY A 71 -0.95 -2.37 -4.11
C GLY A 71 -1.45 -1.68 -5.37
N CYS A 72 -2.52 -0.91 -5.27
CA CYS A 72 -3.09 -0.13 -6.37
C CYS A 72 -3.21 1.34 -5.98
N ASP A 73 -2.79 2.25 -6.84
CA ASP A 73 -2.97 3.70 -6.64
C ASP A 73 -3.19 4.39 -7.99
N VAL A 74 -3.99 5.47 -7.99
CA VAL A 74 -4.26 6.22 -9.22
C VAL A 74 -3.05 7.04 -9.67
N SER A 75 -2.15 7.39 -8.74
CA SER A 75 -0.95 8.15 -9.05
C SER A 75 0.21 7.24 -9.46
N LYS A 76 0.70 7.44 -10.68
CA LYS A 76 1.88 6.74 -11.20
C LYS A 76 3.13 7.05 -10.38
N PHE A 77 3.25 8.27 -9.83
CA PHE A 77 4.41 8.65 -9.03
C PHE A 77 4.43 7.92 -7.68
N GLN A 78 3.27 7.71 -7.07
CA GLN A 78 3.14 6.91 -5.85
C GLN A 78 3.55 5.45 -6.10
N ILE A 79 3.04 4.85 -7.19
CA ILE A 79 3.36 3.48 -7.59
C ILE A 79 4.85 3.29 -7.91
N MET A 80 5.46 4.25 -8.62
CA MET A 80 6.89 4.20 -8.90
C MET A 80 7.73 4.25 -7.62
N GLU A 81 7.39 5.13 -6.68
CA GLU A 81 8.08 5.24 -5.40
C GLU A 81 7.87 3.98 -4.53
N ALA A 82 6.65 3.41 -4.53
CA ALA A 82 6.35 2.15 -3.86
C ALA A 82 7.20 0.99 -4.41
N ALA A 83 7.24 0.84 -5.74
CA ALA A 83 8.03 -0.18 -6.40
C ALA A 83 9.55 0.00 -6.19
N LEU A 84 10.01 1.24 -6.00
CA LEU A 84 11.41 1.53 -5.71
C LEU A 84 11.79 1.16 -4.27
N CYS A 85 10.97 1.57 -3.29
CA CYS A 85 11.33 1.55 -1.88
C CYS A 85 10.83 0.31 -1.12
N ARG A 86 9.75 -0.34 -1.56
CA ARG A 86 9.01 -1.33 -0.76
C ARG A 86 8.82 -2.63 -1.52
N LYS A 87 9.95 -3.32 -1.74
CA LYS A 87 10.00 -4.57 -2.51
C LYS A 87 9.85 -5.78 -1.60
N ALA A 88 9.02 -6.73 -2.00
CA ALA A 88 8.99 -8.08 -1.47
C ALA A 88 8.67 -9.06 -2.61
N THR A 89 9.04 -10.33 -2.46
CA THR A 89 8.89 -11.34 -3.52
C THR A 89 7.44 -11.61 -3.90
N ASN A 90 6.50 -11.34 -3.00
CA ASN A 90 5.06 -11.55 -3.15
C ASN A 90 4.26 -10.25 -3.30
N VAL A 91 4.92 -9.10 -3.51
CA VAL A 91 4.25 -7.79 -3.65
C VAL A 91 4.35 -7.27 -5.08
N GLN A 92 3.23 -6.76 -5.61
CA GLN A 92 3.17 -6.05 -6.88
C GLN A 92 2.47 -4.69 -6.70
N TYR A 93 2.81 -3.72 -7.53
CA TYR A 93 2.20 -2.38 -7.54
C TYR A 93 1.63 -2.07 -8.92
N ARG A 94 0.44 -1.44 -8.97
CA ARG A 94 -0.27 -1.07 -10.21
C ARG A 94 -0.88 0.33 -10.17
#